data_AF-A0A9X2PIU8-F1
#
_entry.id   AF-A0A9X2PIU8-F1
#
_cell.length_a   1.000
_cell.length_b   1.000
_cell.length_c   1.000
_cell.angle_alpha   90.00
_cell.angle_beta   90.00
_cell.angle_gamma   90.00
#
_symmetry.space_group_name_H-M   'P 1'
#
loop_
_entity.id
_entity.type
_entity.pdbx_description
1 polymer ?
#
loop_
_entity_poly.entity_id
_entity_poly.type
_entity_poly.pdbx_seq_one_letter_code
_entity_poly.pdbx_strand_id
1 'polypeptide(L)'
;MDPQRRNLLGMAALGLATGPLALSSAAAQPADSSSTAHADASAGRGAHTAFAPLKTVRAGSLDVGYAEAGPADGPVVLLLHGWPYDIHAYVDVAP
;
A
#
# COMPACT_ATOMS: atom_id res chain seq x y z
N MET A 1 14.48 -26.17 10.30
CA MET A 1 14.02 -24.90 10.89
C MET A 1 14.69 -24.75 12.25
N ASP A 2 15.75 -23.96 12.30
CA ASP A 2 16.58 -23.79 13.50
C ASP A 2 15.91 -22.85 14.54
N PRO A 3 15.84 -23.25 15.81
CA PRO A 3 15.24 -22.45 16.90
C PRO A 3 16.11 -21.28 17.38
N GLN A 4 17.11 -20.87 16.58
CA GLN A 4 18.24 -20.02 16.98
C GLN A 4 17.99 -18.51 16.94
N ARG A 5 16.73 -18.02 16.97
CA ARG A 5 16.46 -16.56 16.90
C ARG A 5 15.46 -16.07 17.96
N ARG A 6 15.42 -16.70 19.13
CA ARG A 6 14.56 -16.28 20.23
C ARG A 6 15.38 -15.98 21.46
N ASN A 7 16.10 -14.85 21.43
CA ASN A 7 16.43 -14.14 22.66
C ASN A 7 16.82 -12.69 22.37
N LEU A 8 15.89 -11.75 22.61
CA LEU A 8 16.24 -10.38 22.98
C LEU A 8 15.39 -10.02 24.20
N LEU A 9 15.94 -10.35 25.38
CA LEU A 9 15.53 -9.81 26.67
C LEU A 9 15.91 -8.32 26.76
N GLY A 10 15.11 -7.52 27.46
CA GLY A 10 15.51 -6.20 27.98
C GLY A 10 14.30 -5.42 28.45
N MET A 11 13.85 -5.63 29.69
CA MET A 11 14.16 -4.82 30.89
C MET A 11 13.40 -3.49 30.98
N ALA A 12 12.63 -3.38 32.07
CA ALA A 12 11.72 -2.29 32.41
C ALA A 12 12.43 -1.07 33.00
N ALA A 13 11.84 0.12 32.80
CA ALA A 13 12.01 1.28 33.67
C ALA A 13 10.72 2.11 33.68
N LEU A 14 9.97 2.08 34.79
CA LEU A 14 8.93 3.08 35.07
C LEU A 14 9.60 4.32 35.66
N GLY A 15 9.48 5.46 34.99
CA GLY A 15 9.81 6.78 35.54
C GLY A 15 8.53 7.60 35.73
N LEU A 16 8.22 7.99 36.97
CA LEU A 16 7.22 9.03 37.28
C LEU A 16 7.92 10.39 37.35
N ALA A 17 7.69 11.23 36.35
CA ALA A 17 8.11 12.63 36.38
C ALA A 17 6.93 13.52 36.78
N THR A 18 7.01 14.17 37.93
CA THR A 18 6.10 15.23 38.38
C THR A 18 6.58 16.58 37.84
N GLY A 19 5.90 17.11 36.82
CA GLY A 19 6.17 18.44 36.25
C GLY A 19 4.98 19.39 36.43
N PRO A 20 5.22 20.71 36.56
CA PRO A 20 4.15 21.67 36.81
C PRO A 20 3.27 21.85 35.57
N LEU A 21 1.96 21.90 35.84
CA LEU A 21 0.89 22.19 34.90
C LEU A 21 0.96 23.67 34.48
N ALA A 22 1.57 23.96 33.33
CA ALA A 22 1.56 25.29 32.75
C ALA A 22 0.28 25.48 31.90
N LEU A 23 -0.67 26.27 32.41
CA LEU A 23 -1.80 26.79 31.63
C LEU A 23 -1.25 27.73 30.54
N SER A 24 -1.13 27.23 29.31
CA SER A 24 -0.92 28.08 28.14
C SER A 24 -2.23 28.22 27.36
N SER A 25 -2.63 29.49 27.23
CA SER A 25 -3.85 29.96 26.59
C SER A 25 -3.95 29.51 25.14
N ALA A 26 -5.17 29.15 24.73
CA ALA A 26 -5.53 28.74 23.40
C ALA A 26 -5.24 29.83 22.36
N ALA A 27 -4.37 29.52 21.40
CA ALA A 27 -4.39 30.12 20.06
C ALA A 27 -4.61 28.97 19.09
N ALA A 28 -5.88 28.69 18.77
CA ALA A 28 -6.26 27.73 17.76
C ALA A 28 -5.72 28.21 16.41
N GLN A 29 -4.59 27.66 15.98
CA GLN A 29 -4.19 27.72 14.58
C GLN A 29 -5.07 26.71 13.83
N PRO A 30 -5.88 27.13 12.85
CA PRO A 30 -6.54 26.18 11.97
C PRO A 30 -5.43 25.50 11.17
N ALA A 31 -5.17 24.24 11.48
CA ALA A 31 -4.40 23.37 10.60
C ALA A 31 -5.25 23.22 9.34
N ASP A 32 -4.79 23.84 8.27
CA ASP A 32 -5.29 23.63 6.92
C ASP A 32 -5.15 22.14 6.62
N SER A 33 -6.24 21.41 6.83
CA SER A 33 -6.34 19.98 6.58
C SER A 33 -6.51 19.83 5.08
N SER A 34 -5.45 20.13 4.34
CA SER A 34 -5.24 19.61 3.00
C SER A 34 -5.02 18.11 3.13
N SER A 35 -6.09 17.39 3.46
CA SER A 35 -6.23 15.98 3.14
C SER A 35 -6.09 15.94 1.63
N THR A 36 -4.88 15.65 1.14
CA THR A 36 -4.73 15.09 -0.19
C THR A 36 -5.67 13.90 -0.20
N ALA A 37 -6.82 14.07 -0.86
CA ALA A 37 -7.83 13.06 -0.96
C ALA A 37 -7.14 11.82 -1.51
N HIS A 38 -6.83 10.86 -0.64
CA HIS A 38 -6.64 9.50 -1.06
C HIS A 38 -7.98 9.14 -1.67
N ALA A 39 -8.03 9.18 -3.01
CA ALA A 39 -9.19 8.85 -3.79
C ALA A 39 -9.83 7.61 -3.15
N ASP A 40 -11.12 7.72 -2.84
CA ASP A 40 -11.86 6.70 -2.13
C ASP A 40 -11.61 5.34 -2.80
N ALA A 41 -10.79 4.51 -2.15
CA ALA A 41 -10.39 3.19 -2.64
C ALA A 41 -11.59 2.21 -2.70
N SER A 42 -12.79 2.68 -2.38
CA SER A 42 -14.04 1.98 -2.58
C SER A 42 -14.73 2.29 -3.92
N ALA A 43 -14.36 3.36 -4.63
CA ALA A 43 -15.12 3.83 -5.79
C ALA A 43 -15.07 2.91 -7.03
N GLY A 44 -14.21 1.88 -7.04
CA GLY A 44 -14.04 0.95 -8.18
C GLY A 44 -14.18 -0.54 -7.85
N ARG A 45 -14.48 -0.93 -6.61
CA ARG A 45 -14.54 -2.36 -6.23
C ARG A 45 -15.74 -3.04 -6.89
N GLY A 46 -15.50 -4.02 -7.77
CA GLY A 46 -16.48 -4.75 -8.56
C GLY A 46 -16.96 -4.03 -9.83
N ALA A 47 -16.36 -2.89 -10.21
CA ALA A 47 -16.75 -2.15 -11.42
C ALA A 47 -16.15 -2.76 -12.69
N HIS A 48 -15.05 -3.51 -12.56
CA HIS A 48 -14.30 -4.05 -13.68
C HIS A 48 -14.36 -5.59 -13.66
N THR A 49 -14.58 -6.20 -14.82
CA THR A 49 -14.66 -7.68 -14.94
C THR A 49 -13.59 -8.28 -15.85
N ALA A 50 -12.86 -7.44 -16.59
CA ALA A 50 -11.77 -7.85 -17.46
C ALA A 50 -10.79 -6.69 -17.69
N PHE A 51 -9.57 -7.03 -18.10
CA PHE A 51 -8.61 -6.06 -18.62
C PHE A 51 -8.86 -5.76 -20.10
N ALA A 52 -8.23 -4.69 -20.59
CA ALA A 52 -8.00 -4.51 -22.02
C ALA A 52 -7.25 -5.72 -22.61
N PRO A 53 -7.22 -5.88 -23.95
CA PRO A 53 -6.53 -6.99 -24.60
C PRO A 53 -5.09 -7.16 -24.10
N LEU A 54 -4.73 -8.38 -23.73
CA LEU A 54 -3.42 -8.69 -23.19
C LEU A 54 -2.33 -8.43 -24.24
N LYS A 55 -1.24 -7.84 -23.79
CA LYS A 55 -0.01 -7.67 -24.56
C LYS A 55 0.88 -8.88 -24.31
N THR A 56 1.83 -9.12 -25.21
CA THR A 56 2.79 -10.21 -25.07
C THR A 56 4.20 -9.70 -25.26
N VAL A 57 5.13 -10.19 -24.44
CA VAL A 57 6.56 -9.88 -24.56
C VAL A 57 7.40 -11.13 -24.39
N ARG A 58 8.49 -11.23 -25.15
CA ARG A 58 9.50 -12.27 -24.94
C ARG A 58 10.38 -11.90 -23.74
N ALA A 59 10.30 -12.69 -22.69
CA ALA A 59 11.08 -12.54 -21.46
C ALA A 59 11.95 -13.79 -21.25
N GLY A 60 13.16 -13.76 -21.79
CA GLY A 60 14.06 -14.93 -21.77
C GLY A 60 13.51 -16.07 -22.61
N SER A 61 13.26 -17.22 -21.97
CA SER A 61 12.72 -18.42 -22.61
C SER A 61 11.19 -18.45 -22.70
N LEU A 62 10.49 -17.45 -22.14
CA LEU A 62 9.03 -17.40 -22.10
C LEU A 62 8.49 -16.26 -22.98
N ASP A 63 7.34 -16.51 -23.61
CA ASP A 63 6.48 -15.46 -24.15
C ASP A 63 5.38 -15.18 -23.10
N VAL A 64 5.45 -14.01 -22.45
CA VAL A 64 4.62 -13.66 -21.29
C VAL A 64 3.46 -12.77 -21.72
N GLY A 65 2.22 -13.19 -21.41
CA GLY A 65 1.03 -12.37 -21.53
C GLY A 65 0.84 -11.47 -20.31
N TYR A 66 0.57 -10.18 -20.50
CA TYR A 66 0.37 -9.21 -19.42
C TYR A 66 -0.69 -8.17 -19.77
N ALA A 67 -1.37 -7.65 -18.75
CA ALA A 67 -2.27 -6.51 -18.88
C ALA A 67 -1.51 -5.21 -18.62
N GLU A 68 -1.87 -4.16 -19.34
CA GLU A 68 -1.30 -2.81 -19.20
C GLU A 68 -2.46 -1.83 -18.98
N ALA A 69 -2.34 -0.98 -17.96
CA ALA A 69 -3.36 -0.02 -17.58
C ALA A 69 -2.70 1.26 -17.03
N GLY A 70 -3.41 2.39 -17.13
CA GLY A 70 -2.91 3.69 -16.74
C GLY A 70 -2.03 4.40 -17.79
N PRO A 71 -1.53 5.60 -17.49
CA PRO A 71 -0.72 6.41 -18.40
C PRO A 71 0.66 5.80 -18.68
N ALA A 72 1.12 5.87 -19.94
CA ALA A 72 2.39 5.28 -20.38
C ALA A 72 3.64 5.88 -19.69
N ASP A 73 3.61 7.17 -19.35
CA ASP A 73 4.72 7.90 -18.70
C ASP A 73 4.53 8.03 -17.18
N GLY A 74 3.61 7.26 -16.60
CA GLY A 74 3.34 7.27 -15.15
C GLY A 74 4.35 6.45 -14.34
N PRO A 75 4.29 6.52 -12.99
CA PRO A 75 5.04 5.63 -12.12
C PRO A 75 4.71 4.15 -12.40
N VAL A 76 5.73 3.31 -12.53
CA VAL A 76 5.57 1.89 -12.87
C VAL A 76 5.28 1.06 -11.64
N VAL A 77 4.25 0.22 -11.71
CA VAL A 77 3.87 -0.78 -10.68
C VAL A 77 3.67 -2.14 -11.35
N LEU A 78 4.26 -3.20 -10.78
CA LEU A 78 4.04 -4.57 -11.22
C LEU A 78 3.14 -5.28 -10.20
N LEU A 79 2.02 -5.82 -10.67
CA LEU A 79 1.09 -6.63 -9.87
C LEU A 79 1.26 -8.09 -10.27
N LEU A 80 1.74 -8.91 -9.34
CA LEU A 80 2.06 -10.32 -9.56
C LEU A 80 1.13 -11.18 -8.72
N HIS A 81 0.32 -12.00 -9.38
CA HIS A 81 -0.58 -12.90 -8.68
C HIS A 81 0.18 -14.08 -8.06
N GLY A 82 -0.41 -14.65 -7.01
CA GLY A 82 0.04 -15.91 -6.42
C GLY A 82 -0.87 -17.07 -6.82
N TRP A 83 -0.53 -18.27 -6.37
CA TRP A 83 -1.43 -19.43 -6.46
C TRP A 83 -2.50 -19.37 -5.34
N PRO A 84 -3.76 -19.75 -5.58
CA PRO A 84 -4.35 -20.32 -6.81
C PRO A 84 -5.01 -19.28 -7.74
N TYR A 85 -4.55 -18.02 -7.73
CA TYR A 85 -5.16 -16.92 -8.48
C TYR A 85 -4.42 -16.62 -9.79
N ASP A 86 -5.04 -15.79 -10.62
CA ASP A 86 -4.48 -15.25 -11.86
C ASP A 86 -4.52 -13.70 -11.85
N ILE A 87 -4.28 -13.08 -13.00
CA ILE A 87 -4.25 -11.63 -13.17
C ILE A 87 -5.57 -10.94 -12.76
N HIS A 88 -6.72 -11.63 -12.81
CA HIS A 88 -8.03 -11.03 -12.53
C HIS A 88 -8.19 -10.65 -11.07
N ALA A 89 -7.30 -11.12 -10.18
CA ALA A 89 -7.20 -10.62 -8.80
C ALA A 89 -6.96 -9.10 -8.71
N TYR A 90 -6.52 -8.45 -9.80
CA TYR A 90 -6.19 -7.03 -9.85
C TYR A 90 -7.12 -6.19 -10.73
N VAL A 91 -8.22 -6.75 -11.23
CA VAL A 91 -9.09 -6.05 -12.19
C VAL A 91 -9.66 -4.73 -11.64
N ASP A 92 -9.97 -4.69 -10.35
CA ASP A 92 -10.46 -3.50 -9.66
C ASP A 92 -9.36 -2.70 -8.93
N VAL A 93 -8.10 -3.15 -9.01
CA VAL A 93 -6.95 -2.51 -8.37
C VAL A 93 -6.12 -1.73 -9.38
N ALA A 94 -6.08 -2.20 -10.64
CA ALA A 94 -5.45 -1.48 -11.73
C ALA A 94 -6.16 -0.14 -12.01
N PRO A 95 -5.42 0.92 -12.36
CA PRO A 95 -5.95 2.28 -12.54
C PRO A 95 -6.70 2.50 -13.86
#